data_AF-H9WGM5-F1
#
_entry.id   AF-H9WGM5-F1
#
_cell.length_a   1.000
_cell.length_b   1.000
_cell.length_c   1.000
_cell.angle_alpha   90.00
_cell.angle_beta   90.00
_cell.angle_gamma   90.00
#
_symmetry.space_group_name_H-M   'P 1'
#
loop_
_entity.id
_entity.type
_entity.pdbx_description
1 polymer ?
#
loop_
_entity_poly.entity_id
_entity_poly.type
_entity_poly.pdbx_seq_one_letter_code
_entity_poly.pdbx_strand_id
1 'polypeptide(L)'
;IAVRAAKVSDYSGVSLSTTGRSTLMINPDLPVAQKLRSWYDTDGKGSSMAPVASTLPSGTPRAGSRSLYSERAFLSQIVEPSVGEGKPAYFNVR
;
A
#
# COMPACT_ATOMS: atom_id res chain seq x y z
N ILE A 1 -8.21 11.03 -9.42
CA ILE A 1 -7.30 10.25 -10.30
C ILE A 1 -7.92 8.90 -10.62
N ALA A 2 -7.61 8.31 -11.78
CA ALA A 2 -7.88 6.89 -12.04
C ALA A 2 -6.56 6.15 -12.18
N VAL A 3 -6.50 4.95 -11.59
CA VAL A 3 -5.30 4.12 -11.57
C VAL A 3 -5.64 2.77 -12.19
N ARG A 4 -4.89 2.37 -13.21
CA ARG A 4 -4.97 1.04 -13.82
C ARG A 4 -3.72 0.24 -13.45
N ALA A 5 -3.92 -1.06 -13.19
CA ALA A 5 -2.86 -2.00 -12.86
C ALA A 5 -2.00 -1.58 -11.65
N ALA A 6 -2.63 -1.15 -10.55
CA ALA A 6 -1.94 -0.96 -9.27
C ALA A 6 -1.58 -2.29 -8.62
N LYS A 7 -0.44 -2.36 -7.91
CA LYS A 7 -0.07 -3.49 -7.06
C LYS A 7 -0.69 -3.30 -5.68
N VAL A 8 -1.52 -4.26 -5.28
CA VAL A 8 -2.08 -4.33 -3.93
C VAL A 8 -1.05 -4.96 -2.99
N SER A 9 -0.91 -4.39 -1.81
CA SER A 9 -0.04 -4.88 -0.73
C SER A 9 -0.81 -4.87 0.58
N ASP A 10 -0.44 -5.76 1.49
CA ASP A 10 -0.95 -5.80 2.87
C ASP A 10 -0.20 -4.87 3.83
N TYR A 11 0.69 -4.01 3.32
CA TYR A 11 1.50 -3.13 4.15
C TYR A 11 0.58 -2.19 4.91
N SER A 12 0.66 -2.26 6.24
CA SER A 12 -0.16 -1.49 7.17
C SER A 12 -1.67 -1.64 6.95
N GLY A 13 -2.12 -2.82 6.52
CA GLY A 13 -3.53 -3.18 6.32
C GLY A 13 -3.76 -3.50 4.85
N VAL A 14 -4.24 -2.51 4.09
CA VAL A 14 -4.32 -2.58 2.62
C VAL A 14 -3.73 -1.30 2.05
N SER A 15 -2.76 -1.45 1.15
CA SER A 15 -2.10 -0.35 0.46
C SER A 15 -1.95 -0.63 -1.03
N LEU A 16 -1.83 0.44 -1.80
CA LEU A 16 -1.67 0.40 -3.25
C LEU A 16 -0.33 1.05 -3.63
N SER A 17 0.37 0.43 -4.58
CA SER A 17 1.62 0.94 -5.16
C SER A 17 1.58 0.85 -6.69
N THR A 18 2.43 1.62 -7.36
CA THR A 18 2.58 1.59 -8.82
C THR A 18 3.70 0.63 -9.22
N THR A 19 3.57 0.09 -10.43
CA THR A 19 4.58 -0.74 -11.09
C THR A 19 4.85 -0.14 -12.48
N GLY A 20 5.86 -0.65 -13.20
CA GLY A 20 6.13 -0.20 -14.57
C GLY A 20 4.98 -0.40 -15.56
N ARG A 21 3.98 -1.23 -15.23
CA ARG A 21 2.77 -1.45 -16.05
C ARG A 21 1.58 -0.60 -15.61
N SER A 22 1.70 0.16 -14.52
CA SER A 22 0.61 0.98 -14.01
C SER A 22 0.38 2.21 -14.88
N THR A 23 -0.88 2.60 -15.04
CA THR A 23 -1.24 3.83 -15.75
C THR A 23 -2.01 4.74 -14.80
N LEU A 24 -1.61 6.02 -14.76
CA LEU A 24 -2.26 7.06 -13.99
C LEU A 24 -2.93 8.04 -14.94
N MET A 25 -4.22 8.29 -14.72
CA MET A 25 -4.98 9.31 -15.44
C MET A 25 -5.44 10.38 -14.47
N ILE A 26 -5.10 11.63 -14.78
CA ILE A 26 -5.48 12.81 -13.99
C ILE A 26 -6.78 13.35 -14.57
N ASN A 27 -7.80 13.50 -13.72
CA ASN A 27 -9.13 14.00 -14.08
C ASN A 27 -9.68 13.41 -15.40
N PRO A 28 -9.75 12.07 -15.53
CA PRO A 28 -10.25 11.45 -16.75
C PRO A 28 -11.72 11.81 -16.97
N ASP A 29 -12.11 11.94 -18.24
CA ASP A 29 -13.51 12.16 -18.61
C ASP A 29 -14.28 10.84 -18.56
N LEU A 30 -14.62 10.43 -17.34
CA LEU A 30 -15.38 9.21 -17.05
C LEU A 30 -16.57 9.58 -16.16
N PRO A 31 -17.77 8.99 -16.38
CA PRO A 31 -18.94 9.28 -15.54
C PRO A 31 -18.68 9.06 -14.05
N VAL A 32 -17.89 8.03 -13.70
CA VAL A 32 -17.52 7.73 -12.32
C VAL A 32 -16.64 8.83 -11.71
N ALA A 33 -15.72 9.39 -12.50
CA ALA A 33 -14.84 10.47 -12.05
C ALA A 33 -15.63 11.77 -11.82
N GLN A 34 -16.58 12.09 -12.71
CA GLN A 34 -17.48 13.22 -12.56
C GLN A 34 -18.36 13.06 -11.31
N LYS A 35 -18.98 11.89 -11.12
CA LYS A 35 -19.78 11.59 -9.92
C LYS A 35 -18.98 11.74 -8.62
N LEU A 36 -17.75 11.22 -8.59
CA LEU A 36 -16.86 11.33 -7.43
C LEU A 36 -16.49 12.79 -7.15
N ARG A 37 -16.22 13.59 -8.20
CA ARG A 37 -15.94 15.01 -8.06
C ARG A 37 -17.11 15.76 -7.45
N SER A 38 -18.32 15.57 -7.98
CA SER A 38 -19.53 16.20 -7.44
C SER A 38 -19.74 15.84 -5.97
N TRP A 39 -19.60 14.57 -5.60
CA TRP A 39 -19.71 14.15 -4.19
C TRP A 39 -18.65 14.80 -3.29
N TYR A 40 -17.40 14.85 -3.75
CA TYR A 40 -16.31 15.43 -2.96
C TYR A 40 -16.51 16.93 -2.72
N ASP A 41 -16.96 17.66 -3.75
CA ASP A 41 -17.22 19.09 -3.68
C ASP A 41 -18.43 19.44 -2.78
N THR A 42 -19.41 18.54 -2.64
CA THR A 42 -20.61 18.77 -1.81
C THR A 42 -20.45 18.35 -0.35
N ASP A 43 -19.94 17.15 -0.09
CA ASP A 43 -19.99 16.51 1.24
C ASP A 43 -18.68 15.79 1.61
N GLY A 44 -18.04 15.17 0.62
CA GLY A 44 -16.84 14.35 0.85
C GLY A 44 -15.65 15.11 1.41
N LYS A 45 -15.51 16.42 1.10
CA LYS A 45 -14.39 17.24 1.61
C LYS A 45 -14.38 17.40 3.13
N GLY A 46 -15.56 17.46 3.76
CA GLY A 46 -15.70 17.62 5.21
C GLY A 46 -15.86 16.30 5.96
N SER A 47 -15.96 15.19 5.24
CA SER A 47 -16.17 13.87 5.81
C SER A 47 -14.94 13.38 6.58
N SER A 48 -15.16 12.82 7.78
CA SER A 48 -14.10 12.19 8.56
C SER A 48 -13.59 10.93 7.84
N MET A 49 -12.28 10.81 7.68
CA MET A 49 -11.63 9.66 7.04
C MET A 49 -10.86 8.85 8.10
N ALA A 50 -11.06 7.53 8.11
CA ALA A 50 -10.30 6.63 8.96
C ALA A 50 -9.06 6.09 8.22
N PRO A 51 -7.88 6.02 8.86
CA PRO A 51 -6.73 5.38 8.26
C PRO A 51 -6.97 3.87 8.14
N VAL A 52 -6.65 3.26 7.00
CA VAL A 52 -6.84 1.80 6.80
C VAL A 52 -6.10 0.98 7.87
N ALA A 53 -4.99 1.52 8.40
CA ALA A 53 -4.20 0.89 9.46
C ALA A 53 -4.88 0.88 10.85
N SER A 54 -6.00 1.59 11.07
CA SER A 54 -6.70 1.57 12.37
C SER A 54 -7.50 0.30 12.60
N THR A 55 -7.76 -0.50 11.57
CA THR A 55 -8.46 -1.79 11.69
C THR A 55 -7.51 -2.93 12.09
N LEU A 56 -6.20 -2.69 12.12
CA LEU A 56 -5.20 -3.66 12.54
C LEU A 56 -5.14 -3.78 14.08
N PRO A 57 -4.98 -5.00 14.62
CA PRO A 57 -4.76 -5.21 16.04
C PRO A 57 -3.56 -4.42 16.58
N SER A 58 -3.70 -3.90 17.80
CA SER A 58 -2.59 -3.32 18.56
C SER A 58 -1.44 -4.34 18.65
N GLY A 59 -0.26 -3.97 18.16
CA GLY A 59 0.92 -4.86 18.08
C GLY A 59 1.34 -5.27 16.68
N THR A 60 0.54 -4.98 15.65
CA THR A 60 0.97 -5.17 14.26
C THR A 60 2.03 -4.11 13.90
N PRO A 61 3.24 -4.47 13.45
CA PRO A 61 4.31 -3.50 13.21
C PRO A 61 3.87 -2.45 12.17
N ARG A 62 3.76 -1.19 12.60
CA ARG A 62 3.30 -0.03 11.81
C ARG A 62 4.37 0.61 10.91
N ALA A 63 5.49 -0.07 10.66
CA ALA A 63 6.68 0.58 10.14
C ALA A 63 7.25 -0.10 8.89
N GLY A 64 7.24 0.64 7.78
CA GLY A 64 8.17 0.68 6.63
C GLY A 64 8.51 -0.60 5.88
N SER A 65 8.11 -1.77 6.36
CA SER A 65 8.57 -3.04 5.83
C SER A 65 7.73 -3.45 4.64
N ARG A 66 8.39 -3.77 3.53
CA ARG A 66 7.77 -4.49 2.40
C ARG A 66 6.88 -5.61 2.92
N SER A 67 5.75 -5.82 2.24
CA SER A 67 4.80 -6.91 2.50
C SER A 67 5.54 -8.19 2.89
N LEU A 68 5.53 -8.49 4.19
CA LEU A 68 6.26 -9.65 4.73
C LEU A 68 5.64 -10.95 4.24
N TYR A 69 4.34 -10.95 3.92
CA TYR A 69 3.62 -12.14 3.46
C TYR A 69 3.68 -12.34 1.94
N SER A 70 3.99 -11.30 1.16
CA SER A 70 4.02 -11.40 -0.31
C SER A 70 5.43 -11.53 -0.90
N GLU A 71 6.44 -10.90 -0.29
CA GLU A 71 7.81 -10.97 -0.81
C GLU A 71 8.61 -12.13 -0.17
N ARG A 72 8.94 -13.13 -0.99
CA ARG A 72 9.84 -14.23 -0.63
C ARG A 72 11.28 -13.81 -0.83
N ALA A 73 12.14 -14.17 0.11
CA ALA A 73 13.58 -13.98 -0.01
C ALA A 73 14.27 -15.32 -0.34
N PHE A 74 15.34 -15.25 -1.14
CA PHE A 74 16.25 -16.37 -1.29
C PHE A 74 17.21 -16.45 -0.10
N LEU A 75 17.65 -17.66 0.26
CA LEU A 75 18.62 -17.87 1.34
C LEU A 75 19.90 -17.05 1.14
N SER A 76 20.38 -16.92 -0.10
CA SER A 76 21.56 -16.10 -0.43
C SER A 76 21.40 -14.63 -0.04
N GLN A 77 20.17 -14.09 -0.01
CA GLN A 77 19.89 -12.70 0.33
C GLN A 77 19.80 -12.47 1.85
N ILE A 78 19.57 -13.53 2.62
CA ILE A 78 19.43 -13.47 4.08
C ILE A 78 20.80 -13.57 4.75
N VAL A 79 21.75 -14.24 4.11
CA VAL A 79 23.11 -14.46 4.65
C VAL A 79 24.00 -13.23 4.46
N GLU A 80 23.53 -12.17 3.79
CA GLU A 80 24.32 -10.94 3.66
C GLU A 80 24.57 -10.28 5.04
N PRO A 81 25.78 -9.73 5.28
CA PRO A 81 26.15 -9.16 6.58
C PRO A 81 25.25 -8.03 7.06
N SER A 82 24.59 -7.34 6.13
CA SER A 82 23.73 -6.18 6.41
C SER A 82 22.35 -6.56 6.98
N VAL A 83 21.99 -7.84 6.95
CA VAL A 83 20.66 -8.30 7.35
C VAL A 83 20.53 -8.32 8.87
N GLY A 84 19.62 -7.49 9.38
CA GLY A 84 19.34 -7.40 10.82
C GLY A 84 20.22 -6.41 11.59
N GLU A 85 21.06 -5.63 10.91
CA GLU A 85 21.80 -4.55 11.56
C GLU A 85 20.83 -3.45 12.03
N GLY A 86 20.85 -3.16 13.33
CA GLY A 86 20.06 -2.10 13.98
C GLY A 86 18.59 -2.42 14.28
N LYS A 87 17.89 -3.21 13.44
CA LYS A 87 16.50 -3.63 13.67
C LYS A 87 16.24 -5.07 13.19
N PRO A 88 15.31 -5.80 13.81
CA PRO A 88 14.96 -7.14 13.36
C PRO A 88 14.42 -7.11 11.93
N ALA A 89 14.96 -7.99 11.10
CA ALA A 89 14.50 -8.22 9.74
C ALA A 89 13.69 -9.52 9.68
N TYR A 90 12.56 -9.49 8.97
CA TYR A 90 11.63 -10.61 8.88
C TYR A 90 11.53 -11.06 7.41
N PHE A 91 11.60 -12.37 7.17
CA PHE A 91 11.60 -12.94 5.82
C PHE A 91 10.77 -14.21 5.77
N ASN A 92 10.22 -14.51 4.59
CA ASN A 92 9.65 -15.81 4.27
C ASN A 92 10.54 -16.54 3.25
N VAL A 93 10.94 -17.76 3.58
CA VAL A 93 11.80 -18.64 2.77
C VAL A 93 10.99 -19.87 2.32
N ARG A 94 11.39 -20.51 1.22
CA ARG A 94 10.80 -21.74 0.72
C ARG A 94 11.76 -22.90 0.84
#